data_AF-A0A1Z5AXF0-F1
#
_entry.id   AF-A0A1Z5AXF0-F1
#
_cell.length_a   1.000
_cell.length_b   1.000
_cell.length_c   1.000
_cell.angle_alpha   90.00
_cell.angle_beta   90.00
_cell.angle_gamma   90.00
#
_symmetry.space_group_name_H-M   'P 1'
#
loop_
_entity.id
_entity.type
_entity.pdbx_description
1 polymer ?
#
loop_
_entity_poly.entity_id
_entity_poly.type
_entity_poly.pdbx_seq_one_letter_code
_entity_poly.pdbx_strand_id
1 'polypeptide(L)'
;MSSITEKAKNQKQVLTLNELSKRKVVEHNSLITSIAKMDKTPLKMFELAVSCINTEEPPKDNTVYLSKRDLFAFFKVSDNDKHSRFKEAVEKMQKTAYFQIKEVKEKGYEMTSIVPIPTVKWNSYNDELLIRV
;
A
#
# COMPACT_ATOMS: atom_id res chain seq x y z
N MET A 1 -27.00 39.97 7.47
CA MET A 1 -25.81 39.64 6.65
C MET A 1 -25.02 38.43 7.16
N SER A 2 -25.10 38.04 8.43
CA SER A 2 -24.36 36.87 8.97
C SER A 2 -24.78 35.52 8.37
N SER A 3 -26.09 35.30 8.15
CA SER A 3 -26.63 34.01 7.67
C SER A 3 -26.24 33.66 6.21
N ILE A 4 -25.90 34.66 5.39
CA ILE A 4 -25.50 34.47 3.99
C ILE A 4 -24.04 34.01 3.91
N THR A 5 -23.17 34.59 4.74
CA THR A 5 -21.76 34.21 4.85
C THR A 5 -21.61 32.79 5.39
N GLU A 6 -22.47 32.39 6.34
CA GLU A 6 -22.49 31.04 6.92
C GLU A 6 -22.96 29.98 5.91
N LYS A 7 -24.03 30.26 5.14
CA LYS A 7 -24.46 29.38 4.02
C LYS A 7 -23.38 29.22 2.95
N ALA A 8 -22.68 30.29 2.57
CA ALA A 8 -21.59 30.24 1.60
C ALA A 8 -20.37 29.45 2.11
N LYS A 9 -20.03 29.56 3.39
CA LYS A 9 -18.97 28.77 4.03
C LYS A 9 -19.33 27.28 4.07
N ASN A 10 -20.56 26.95 4.43
CA ASN A 10 -21.05 25.57 4.45
C ASN A 10 -21.07 24.96 3.03
N GLN A 11 -21.48 25.70 2.00
CA GLN A 11 -21.41 25.24 0.61
C GLN A 11 -19.97 24.94 0.16
N LYS A 12 -19.00 25.82 0.47
CA LYS A 12 -17.58 25.55 0.19
C LYS A 12 -17.08 24.30 0.90
N GLN A 13 -17.41 24.13 2.17
CA GLN A 13 -17.02 22.94 2.94
C GLN A 13 -17.59 21.64 2.35
N VAL A 14 -18.85 21.66 1.90
CA VAL A 14 -19.49 20.52 1.22
C VAL A 14 -18.81 20.19 -0.11
N LEU A 15 -18.42 21.20 -0.89
CA LEU A 15 -17.66 21.00 -2.14
C LEU A 15 -16.30 20.33 -1.85
N THR A 16 -15.57 20.80 -0.84
CA THR A 16 -14.28 20.22 -0.44
C THR A 16 -14.42 18.77 0.01
N LEU A 17 -15.45 18.44 0.80
CA LEU A 17 -15.73 17.06 1.22
C LEU A 17 -16.05 16.14 0.03
N ASN A 18 -16.76 16.66 -0.98
CA ASN A 18 -17.07 15.91 -2.21
C ASN A 18 -15.82 15.67 -3.08
N GLU A 19 -14.89 16.62 -3.13
CA GLU A 19 -13.62 16.42 -3.84
C GLU A 19 -12.73 15.40 -3.14
N LEU A 20 -12.65 15.46 -1.80
CA LEU A 20 -11.95 14.48 -0.99
C LEU A 20 -12.54 13.07 -1.15
N SER A 21 -13.86 12.94 -1.19
CA SER A 21 -14.52 11.64 -1.38
C SER A 21 -14.23 11.05 -2.76
N LYS A 22 -14.30 11.86 -3.83
CA LYS A 22 -13.90 11.44 -5.19
C LYS A 22 -12.44 11.01 -5.26
N ARG A 23 -11.55 11.78 -4.65
CA ARG A 23 -10.12 11.45 -4.58
C ARG A 23 -9.89 10.11 -3.89
N LYS A 24 -10.54 9.87 -2.75
CA LYS A 24 -10.48 8.59 -2.03
C LYS A 24 -10.96 7.41 -2.87
N VAL A 25 -12.04 7.57 -3.64
CA VAL A 25 -12.54 6.52 -4.56
C VAL A 25 -11.52 6.21 -5.66
N VAL A 26 -10.93 7.24 -6.27
CA VAL A 26 -9.90 7.08 -7.30
C VAL A 26 -8.65 6.38 -6.74
N GLU A 27 -8.22 6.78 -5.54
CA GLU A 27 -7.10 6.16 -4.82
C GLU A 27 -7.34 4.68 -4.54
N HIS A 28 -8.50 4.31 -4.00
CA HIS A 28 -8.84 2.91 -3.74
C HIS A 28 -8.86 2.07 -5.02
N ASN A 29 -9.50 2.56 -6.08
CA ASN A 29 -9.57 1.82 -7.35
C ASN A 29 -8.17 1.63 -7.97
N SER A 30 -7.32 2.65 -7.84
CA SER A 30 -5.95 2.60 -8.34
C SER A 30 -5.09 1.64 -7.52
N LEU A 31 -5.25 1.62 -6.19
CA LEU A 31 -4.61 0.68 -5.29
C LEU A 31 -5.01 -0.77 -5.61
N ILE A 32 -6.30 -1.06 -5.74
CA ILE A 32 -6.82 -2.40 -6.09
C ILE A 32 -6.23 -2.86 -7.42
N THR A 33 -6.26 -1.99 -8.43
CA THR A 33 -5.71 -2.30 -9.76
C THR A 33 -4.20 -2.52 -9.72
N SER A 34 -3.47 -1.78 -8.87
CA SER A 34 -2.03 -1.92 -8.69
C SER A 34 -1.67 -3.26 -8.05
N ILE A 35 -2.41 -3.65 -6.99
CA ILE A 35 -2.24 -4.95 -6.33
C ILE A 35 -2.57 -6.10 -7.29
N ALA A 36 -3.60 -5.96 -8.12
CA ALA A 36 -3.97 -6.97 -9.12
C ALA A 36 -2.89 -7.22 -10.19
N LYS A 37 -1.92 -6.32 -10.37
CA LYS A 37 -0.78 -6.51 -11.29
C LYS A 37 0.32 -7.41 -10.69
N MET A 38 0.25 -7.74 -9.40
CA MET A 38 1.22 -8.61 -8.76
C MET A 38 1.11 -10.06 -9.27
N ASP A 39 2.25 -10.70 -9.49
CA ASP A 39 2.31 -12.15 -9.67
C ASP A 39 1.78 -12.87 -8.42
N LYS A 40 1.33 -14.12 -8.59
CA LYS A 40 0.73 -14.95 -7.52
C LYS A 40 1.54 -14.98 -6.22
N THR A 41 2.86 -15.08 -6.31
CA THR A 41 3.74 -15.18 -5.14
C THR A 41 3.86 -13.84 -4.38
N PRO A 42 4.26 -12.72 -5.01
CA PRO A 42 4.17 -11.39 -4.42
C PRO A 42 2.80 -11.04 -3.82
N LEU A 43 1.72 -11.32 -4.55
CA LEU A 43 0.36 -11.06 -4.06
C LEU A 43 0.08 -11.80 -2.76
N LYS A 44 0.49 -13.07 -2.70
CA LYS A 44 0.23 -13.90 -1.51
C LYS A 44 1.08 -13.51 -0.31
N MET A 45 2.31 -13.05 -0.54
CA MET A 45 3.14 -12.43 0.50
C MET A 45 2.49 -11.16 1.05
N PHE A 46 1.97 -10.31 0.17
CA PHE A 46 1.28 -9.09 0.57
C PHE A 46 0.01 -9.40 1.38
N GLU A 47 -0.80 -10.36 0.94
CA GLU A 47 -1.96 -10.83 1.72
C GLU A 47 -1.56 -11.33 3.11
N LEU A 48 -0.47 -12.10 3.22
CA LEU A 48 0.03 -12.57 4.51
C LEU A 48 0.46 -11.39 5.40
N ALA A 49 1.19 -10.42 4.85
CA ALA A 49 1.60 -9.21 5.56
C ALA A 49 0.38 -8.44 6.10
N VAL A 50 -0.63 -8.21 5.26
CA VAL A 50 -1.87 -7.52 5.64
C VAL A 50 -2.69 -8.32 6.64
N SER A 51 -2.67 -9.66 6.57
CA SER A 51 -3.37 -10.51 7.54
C SER A 51 -2.82 -10.41 8.96
N CYS A 52 -1.57 -9.95 9.13
CA CYS A 52 -0.97 -9.70 10.43
C CYS A 52 -1.39 -8.37 11.05
N ILE A 53 -2.11 -7.51 10.32
CA ILE A 53 -2.58 -6.22 10.82
C ILE A 53 -3.83 -6.44 11.67
N ASN A 54 -3.75 -6.05 12.95
CA ASN A 54 -4.93 -5.90 13.78
C ASN A 54 -5.62 -4.58 13.42
N THR A 55 -6.85 -4.64 12.90
CA THR A 55 -7.60 -3.43 12.51
C THR A 55 -8.08 -2.60 13.70
N GLU A 56 -8.23 -3.20 14.88
CA GLU A 56 -8.62 -2.51 16.12
C GLU A 56 -7.41 -1.84 16.78
N GLU A 57 -6.22 -2.41 16.60
CA GLU A 57 -4.96 -1.86 17.11
C GLU A 57 -3.88 -1.90 16.02
N PRO A 58 -3.97 -1.00 15.02
CA PRO A 58 -3.03 -0.98 13.90
C PRO A 58 -1.61 -0.57 14.36
N PRO A 59 -0.56 -1.09 13.71
CA PRO A 59 0.82 -0.76 14.06
C PRO A 59 1.11 0.73 13.88
N LYS A 60 1.70 1.37 14.89
CA LYS A 60 1.91 2.83 14.94
C LYS A 60 2.74 3.39 13.79
N ASP A 61 3.66 2.61 13.25
CA ASP A 61 4.55 2.99 12.14
C ASP A 61 4.13 2.36 10.80
N ASN A 62 2.97 1.68 10.80
CA ASN A 62 2.46 0.84 9.73
C ASN A 62 3.42 -0.29 9.33
N THR A 63 4.24 -0.77 10.26
CA THR A 63 5.18 -1.86 9.99
C THR A 63 4.65 -3.19 10.50
N VAL A 64 4.65 -4.20 9.64
CA VAL A 64 4.34 -5.58 9.98
C VAL A 64 5.59 -6.45 9.90
N TYR A 65 5.60 -7.51 10.70
CA TYR A 65 6.71 -8.44 10.81
C TYR A 65 6.25 -9.81 10.31
N LEU A 66 7.02 -10.37 9.39
CA LEU A 66 6.84 -11.73 8.91
C LEU A 66 8.08 -12.57 9.21
N SER A 67 7.85 -13.83 9.58
CA SER A 67 8.92 -14.83 9.66
C SER A 67 9.30 -15.31 8.25
N LYS A 68 10.60 -15.33 7.95
CA LYS A 68 11.12 -15.93 6.72
C LYS A 68 10.88 -17.43 6.69
N ARG A 69 10.93 -18.11 7.83
CA ARG A 69 10.56 -19.54 7.94
C ARG A 69 9.11 -19.78 7.52
N ASP A 70 8.17 -18.99 8.01
CA ASP A 70 6.75 -19.12 7.65
C ASP A 70 6.55 -18.86 6.15
N LEU A 71 7.24 -17.86 5.61
CA LEU A 71 7.25 -17.58 4.17
C LEU A 71 7.83 -18.72 3.35
N PHE A 72 8.95 -19.31 3.76
CA PHE A 72 9.55 -20.46 3.05
C PHE A 72 8.65 -21.68 3.06
N ALA A 73 8.01 -21.98 4.21
CA ALA A 73 7.03 -23.05 4.32
C ALA A 73 5.84 -22.80 3.37
N PHE A 74 5.39 -21.55 3.27
CA PHE A 74 4.29 -21.15 2.41
C PHE A 74 4.61 -21.33 0.91
N PHE A 75 5.85 -21.05 0.47
CA PHE A 75 6.22 -21.17 -0.94
C PHE A 75 6.46 -22.61 -1.43
N LYS A 76 6.41 -23.62 -0.55
CA LYS A 76 6.76 -25.02 -0.88
C LYS A 76 8.09 -25.13 -1.62
N VAL A 77 9.08 -24.32 -1.23
CA VAL A 77 10.37 -24.24 -1.92
C VAL A 77 11.28 -25.40 -1.56
N SER A 78 12.02 -25.92 -2.54
CA SER A 78 13.17 -26.78 -2.30
C SER A 78 14.30 -25.97 -1.66
N ASP A 79 15.13 -26.63 -0.85
CA ASP A 79 16.16 -25.95 -0.06
C ASP A 79 17.21 -25.20 -0.92
N ASN A 80 17.48 -25.66 -2.14
CA ASN A 80 18.56 -25.13 -2.97
C ASN A 80 18.33 -23.70 -3.47
N ASP A 81 17.08 -23.31 -3.78
CA ASP A 81 16.77 -22.01 -4.39
C ASP A 81 15.96 -21.07 -3.48
N LYS A 82 15.65 -21.49 -2.25
CA LYS A 82 14.72 -20.78 -1.35
C LYS A 82 15.10 -19.32 -1.12
N HIS A 83 16.39 -19.03 -0.95
CA HIS A 83 16.87 -17.67 -0.66
C HIS A 83 16.79 -16.74 -1.87
N SER A 84 17.16 -17.23 -3.05
CA SER A 84 17.09 -16.48 -4.31
C SER A 84 15.63 -16.16 -4.66
N ARG A 85 14.74 -17.15 -4.53
CA ARG A 85 13.30 -16.97 -4.80
C ARG A 85 12.64 -16.04 -3.79
N PHE A 86 13.03 -16.10 -2.53
CA PHE A 86 12.56 -15.16 -1.52
C PHE A 86 12.96 -13.72 -1.87
N LYS A 87 14.23 -13.49 -2.19
CA LYS A 87 14.72 -12.18 -2.59
C LYS A 87 13.94 -11.65 -3.80
N GLU A 88 13.77 -12.49 -4.82
CA GLU A 88 13.01 -12.13 -6.03
C GLU A 88 11.54 -11.80 -5.68
N ALA A 89 10.89 -12.61 -4.86
CA ALA A 89 9.50 -12.40 -4.47
C ALA A 89 9.32 -11.11 -3.66
N VAL A 90 10.21 -10.84 -2.70
CA VAL A 90 10.23 -9.59 -1.92
C VAL A 90 10.44 -8.38 -2.82
N GLU A 91 11.41 -8.43 -3.73
CA GLU A 91 11.68 -7.33 -4.66
C GLU A 91 10.51 -7.08 -5.61
N LYS A 92 9.92 -8.14 -6.18
CA LYS A 92 8.74 -8.03 -7.04
C LYS A 92 7.54 -7.48 -6.29
N MET A 93 7.31 -7.93 -5.06
CA MET A 93 6.23 -7.42 -4.20
C MET A 93 6.35 -5.92 -4.00
N GLN A 94 7.55 -5.40 -3.72
CA GLN A 94 7.77 -3.97 -3.53
C GLN A 94 7.67 -3.16 -4.84
N LYS A 95 8.22 -3.69 -5.95
CA LYS A 95 8.35 -2.93 -7.22
C LYS A 95 7.09 -2.95 -8.08
N THR A 96 6.26 -3.99 -7.98
CA THR A 96 5.10 -4.18 -8.87
C THR A 96 3.88 -3.39 -8.40
N ALA A 97 3.74 -3.17 -7.09
CA ALA A 97 2.71 -2.29 -6.55
C ALA A 97 3.19 -0.84 -6.54
N TYR A 98 2.84 -0.10 -7.59
CA TYR A 98 2.73 1.35 -7.50
C TYR A 98 1.60 1.84 -8.40
N PHE A 99 1.07 3.01 -8.10
CA PHE A 99 0.13 3.71 -8.96
C PHE A 99 0.38 5.20 -8.90
N GLN A 100 -0.21 5.88 -9.87
CA GLN A 100 0.05 7.28 -10.14
C GLN A 100 -1.29 8.01 -10.20
N ILE A 101 -1.42 9.08 -9.41
CA ILE A 101 -2.59 9.94 -9.40
C ILE A 101 -2.22 11.24 -10.12
N LYS A 102 -3.05 11.60 -11.09
CA LYS A 102 -2.98 12.89 -11.76
C LYS A 102 -4.08 13.79 -11.22
N GLU A 103 -3.69 14.90 -10.58
CA GLU A 103 -4.60 15.93 -10.11
C GLU A 103 -4.52 17.16 -11.02
N VAL A 104 -5.62 17.53 -11.67
CA VAL A 104 -5.67 18.72 -12.53
C VAL A 104 -5.87 19.96 -11.64
N LYS A 105 -4.97 20.93 -11.77
CA LYS A 105 -4.99 22.22 -11.04
C LYS A 105 -5.16 23.37 -12.02
N GLU A 106 -5.48 24.56 -11.53
CA GLU A 106 -5.72 25.76 -12.37
C GLU A 106 -4.55 26.08 -13.33
N LYS A 107 -3.30 25.75 -12.94
CA LYS A 107 -2.08 26.02 -13.73
C LYS A 107 -1.48 24.79 -14.42
N GLY A 108 -2.13 23.63 -14.41
CA GLY A 108 -1.58 22.41 -15.01
C GLY A 108 -2.03 21.11 -14.32
N TYR A 109 -1.12 20.17 -14.13
CA TYR A 109 -1.40 18.93 -13.39
C TYR A 109 -0.27 18.60 -12.41
N GLU A 110 -0.63 18.02 -11.28
CA GLU A 110 0.30 17.42 -10.32
C GLU A 110 0.24 15.91 -10.46
N MET A 111 1.41 15.27 -10.51
CA MET A 111 1.55 13.82 -10.55
C MET A 111 2.10 13.32 -9.22
N THR A 112 1.31 12.55 -8.48
CA THR A 112 1.75 11.85 -7.26
C THR A 112 1.94 10.36 -7.55
N SER A 113 3.11 9.82 -7.23
CA SER A 113 3.37 8.37 -7.27
C SER A 113 3.19 7.78 -5.88
N ILE A 114 2.36 6.74 -5.78
CA ILE A 114 2.05 6.04 -4.54
C ILE A 114 2.57 4.61 -4.64
N VAL A 115 3.36 4.21 -3.65
CA VAL A 115 3.89 2.86 -3.49
C VAL A 115 3.26 2.27 -2.23
N PRO A 116 2.35 1.28 -2.34
CA PRO A 116 1.70 0.63 -1.20
C PRO A 116 2.67 -0.03 -0.22
N ILE A 117 3.86 -0.40 -0.68
CA ILE A 117 4.91 -0.98 0.16
C ILE A 117 6.14 -0.06 0.10
N PRO A 118 6.13 1.07 0.83
CA PRO A 118 7.18 2.07 0.74
C PRO A 118 8.54 1.54 1.21
N THR A 119 8.57 0.55 2.12
CA THR A 119 9.83 0.05 2.69
C THR A 119 9.72 -1.43 3.02
N VAL A 120 10.74 -2.19 2.63
CA VAL A 120 10.93 -3.57 3.05
C VAL A 120 12.35 -3.73 3.59
N LYS A 121 12.52 -4.40 4.73
CA LYS A 121 13.84 -4.69 5.31
C LYS A 121 13.94 -6.17 5.67
N TRP A 122 15.06 -6.77 5.30
CA TRP A 122 15.42 -8.13 5.67
C TRP A 122 16.94 -8.25 5.67
N ASN A 123 17.45 -9.27 6.35
CA ASN A 123 18.86 -9.62 6.35
C ASN A 123 19.04 -11.15 6.32
N SER A 124 20.28 -11.59 6.21
CA SER A 124 20.65 -13.01 6.15
C SER A 124 20.80 -13.69 7.51
N TYR A 125 20.81 -12.95 8.62
CA TYR A 125 21.23 -13.46 9.93
C TYR A 125 20.08 -13.62 10.95
N ASN A 126 18.97 -12.92 10.78
CA ASN A 126 17.76 -13.09 11.60
C ASN A 126 16.65 -13.75 10.77
N ASP A 127 15.51 -14.06 11.38
CA ASP A 127 14.34 -14.64 10.70
C ASP A 127 13.34 -13.58 10.22
N GLU A 128 13.61 -12.30 10.45
CA GLU A 128 12.61 -11.24 10.28
C GLU A 128 12.60 -10.66 8.85
N LEU A 129 11.40 -10.41 8.37
CA LEU A 129 11.07 -9.57 7.23
C LEU A 129 10.15 -8.45 7.74
N LEU A 130 10.60 -7.22 7.63
CA LEU A 130 9.85 -6.02 7.96
C LEU A 130 9.21 -5.46 6.70
N ILE A 131 7.90 -5.24 6.72
CA ILE A 131 7.16 -4.65 5.61
C ILE A 131 6.41 -3.45 6.16
N ARG A 132 6.68 -2.26 5.61
CA ARG A 132 5.86 -1.08 5.87
C ARG A 132 4.75 -1.02 4.83
N VAL A 133 3.51 -0.86 5.30
CA VAL A 133 2.28 -0.75 4.50
C VAL A 133 1.62 0.61 4.64
#